data_AF-A0A399WZW5-F1
#
_entry.id   AF-A0A399WZW5-F1
#
_cell.length_a   1.000
_cell.length_b   1.000
_cell.length_c   1.000
_cell.angle_alpha   90.00
_cell.angle_beta   90.00
_cell.angle_gamma   90.00
#
_symmetry.space_group_name_H-M   'P 1'
#
loop_
_entity.id
_entity.type
_entity.pdbx_description
1 polymer ?
#
loop_
_entity_poly.entity_id
_entity_poly.type
_entity_poly.pdbx_seq_one_letter_code
_entity_poly.pdbx_strand_id
1 'polypeptide(L)'
;MKHHHHCMFTLIFVIFFTGCGTASKPKLIKKEKIYGTDGEGLSIFHRIAERDGGLGLKFPGFIISIEKAYREKIRKKDYKKNSPDFESINNEHFQGNTSYQKSVSRILDDRKRTFISHLVEYRMDQYKGYIREDFFYNAYDKCFDTKTEDVYLKGLLKLDELRNRIFMNDSETPYTHIFLYCMGWNTDQQESVRNYNSLFSQIIKAHTEGAPFRPLFIGISWPSEWRSQFLGGFISAISYGAKADDADEVGLMWVNKILWNILAPLKRAKRIPLIVVGHSFGARVVTRAVFSNGLIDIPAGEKGLPAVSEAAEDIDLVVGLQGAFSIRRFIPEDGKEGSPYGDFARNRYAKKFVFTWSEHDFANPIAKFFTGASHIGGRYGHEVSLDHQDIFNHYTIEVKEDACNYDVTVREIQREMGGKIKDEEQLGWNESFRHPEKISIVDASALIKNKPYGKGGNAHSDIYTPGVAHFLWNCIHNIENIQSR
;
A
#
# COMPACT_ATOMS: atom_id res chain seq x y z
N MET A 1 -60.53 57.04 21.38
CA MET A 1 -59.44 56.61 22.29
C MET A 1 -59.20 55.10 22.16
N LYS A 2 -58.28 54.71 21.27
CA LYS A 2 -57.52 53.43 21.20
C LYS A 2 -56.77 53.38 19.85
N HIS A 3 -55.60 52.75 19.84
CA HIS A 3 -54.67 52.43 18.72
C HIS A 3 -53.81 53.59 18.17
N HIS A 4 -52.52 53.47 17.84
CA HIS A 4 -51.67 52.38 17.30
C HIS A 4 -50.17 52.52 17.71
N HIS A 5 -49.46 51.42 18.00
CA HIS A 5 -48.32 50.80 17.25
C HIS A 5 -47.15 51.73 16.79
N HIS A 6 -45.96 51.56 17.37
CA HIS A 6 -44.75 50.89 16.83
C HIS A 6 -44.05 51.63 15.67
N CYS A 7 -42.76 51.96 15.85
CA CYS A 7 -41.68 51.33 15.06
C CYS A 7 -40.29 51.78 15.53
N MET A 8 -39.54 50.81 16.02
CA MET A 8 -38.13 50.86 16.39
C MET A 8 -37.30 50.82 15.10
N PHE A 9 -36.48 51.84 14.86
CA PHE A 9 -35.46 51.78 13.80
C PHE A 9 -34.29 50.92 14.31
N THR A 10 -34.15 49.70 13.77
CA THR A 10 -32.91 48.93 13.87
C THR A 10 -32.45 48.62 12.47
N LEU A 11 -31.40 49.33 12.06
CA LEU A 11 -30.73 49.15 10.77
C LEU A 11 -29.89 47.87 10.86
N ILE A 12 -30.44 46.76 10.35
CA ILE A 12 -29.71 45.50 10.17
C ILE A 12 -29.01 45.57 8.80
N PHE A 13 -27.68 45.72 8.83
CA PHE A 13 -26.81 45.64 7.65
C PHE A 13 -26.55 44.16 7.35
N VAL A 14 -27.40 43.51 6.54
CA VAL A 14 -27.11 42.18 5.99
C VAL A 14 -26.32 42.37 4.70
N ILE A 15 -25.01 42.21 4.80
CA ILE A 15 -24.15 41.99 3.63
C ILE A 15 -24.35 40.52 3.23
N PHE A 16 -25.25 40.27 2.29
CA PHE A 16 -25.25 39.02 1.53
C PHE A 16 -24.02 39.05 0.61
N PHE A 17 -22.88 38.58 1.10
CA PHE A 17 -21.84 38.04 0.21
C PHE A 17 -22.37 36.73 -0.37
N THR A 18 -23.23 36.83 -1.38
CA THR A 18 -23.39 35.75 -2.36
C THR A 18 -22.12 35.73 -3.19
N GLY A 19 -21.05 35.19 -2.61
CA GLY A 19 -19.95 34.70 -3.40
C GLY A 19 -20.51 33.59 -4.28
N CYS A 20 -20.78 33.92 -5.55
CA CYS A 20 -20.87 32.94 -6.62
C CYS A 20 -19.48 32.32 -6.80
N GLY A 21 -19.04 31.53 -5.81
CA GLY A 21 -18.04 30.51 -6.02
C GLY A 21 -18.72 29.44 -6.86
N THR A 22 -18.75 29.63 -8.18
CA THR A 22 -18.92 28.52 -9.10
C THR A 22 -17.74 27.59 -8.83
N ALA A 23 -17.93 26.62 -7.93
CA ALA A 23 -17.01 25.51 -7.76
C ALA A 23 -16.73 24.99 -9.17
N SER A 24 -15.51 25.21 -9.66
CA SER A 24 -15.16 24.86 -11.01
C SER A 24 -15.42 23.37 -11.15
N LYS A 25 -16.25 22.99 -12.14
CA LYS A 25 -16.57 21.58 -12.34
C LYS A 25 -15.24 20.82 -12.51
N PRO A 26 -15.02 19.70 -11.81
CA PRO A 26 -13.79 18.93 -11.94
C PRO A 26 -13.48 18.67 -13.41
N LYS A 27 -12.22 18.85 -13.82
CA LYS A 27 -11.80 18.76 -15.24
C LYS A 27 -12.18 17.42 -15.87
N LEU A 28 -12.28 16.36 -15.06
CA LEU A 28 -12.46 14.97 -15.50
C LEU A 28 -13.91 14.45 -15.38
N ILE A 29 -14.87 15.27 -14.94
CA ILE A 29 -16.24 14.84 -14.60
C ILE A 29 -16.96 14.04 -15.69
N LYS A 30 -16.69 14.32 -16.97
CA LYS A 30 -17.28 13.57 -18.09
C LYS A 30 -16.76 12.13 -18.15
N LYS A 31 -15.45 11.93 -17.91
CA LYS A 31 -14.79 10.62 -17.92
C LYS A 31 -15.10 9.84 -16.65
N GLU A 32 -15.10 10.51 -15.50
CA GLU A 32 -15.50 9.93 -14.23
C GLU A 32 -16.88 9.27 -14.32
N LYS A 33 -17.87 9.95 -14.91
CA LYS A 33 -19.21 9.41 -15.12
C LYS A 33 -19.24 8.16 -15.98
N ILE A 34 -18.38 8.11 -17.00
CA ILE A 34 -18.28 6.96 -17.90
C ILE A 34 -17.77 5.74 -17.12
N TYR A 35 -16.72 5.90 -16.32
CA TYR A 35 -16.18 4.81 -15.50
C TYR A 35 -17.00 4.53 -14.24
N GLY A 36 -17.90 5.43 -13.84
CA GLY A 36 -18.59 5.34 -12.56
C GLY A 36 -17.66 5.62 -11.37
N THR A 37 -16.63 6.42 -11.62
CA THR A 37 -15.69 6.97 -10.64
C THR A 37 -16.04 8.42 -10.29
N ASP A 38 -17.24 8.88 -10.67
CA ASP A 38 -17.77 10.19 -10.33
C ASP A 38 -18.34 10.23 -8.91
N GLY A 39 -18.17 11.39 -8.26
CA GLY A 39 -18.61 11.65 -6.89
C GLY A 39 -17.52 12.29 -6.05
N GLU A 40 -17.93 13.12 -5.09
CA GLU A 40 -17.02 13.90 -4.23
C GLU A 40 -16.01 13.02 -3.44
N GLY A 41 -16.36 11.75 -3.19
CA GLY A 41 -15.49 10.77 -2.54
C GLY A 41 -14.65 9.89 -3.48
N LEU A 42 -14.84 9.98 -4.80
CA LEU A 42 -14.12 9.15 -5.78
C LEU A 42 -13.16 9.96 -6.66
N SER A 43 -13.48 11.23 -6.94
CA SER A 43 -12.61 12.12 -7.72
C SER A 43 -11.23 12.39 -7.08
N ILE A 44 -11.12 12.15 -5.78
CA ILE A 44 -9.88 12.31 -5.01
C ILE A 44 -8.81 11.24 -5.33
N PHE A 45 -9.18 10.14 -6.01
CA PHE A 45 -8.26 9.04 -6.35
C PHE A 45 -7.49 9.21 -7.66
N HIS A 46 -7.83 10.22 -8.44
CA HIS A 46 -7.18 10.51 -9.72
C HIS A 46 -6.83 11.98 -9.89
N ARG A 47 -6.55 12.67 -8.78
CA ARG A 47 -6.07 14.06 -8.77
C ARG A 47 -4.80 14.25 -9.59
N ILE A 48 -3.87 13.30 -9.58
CA ILE A 48 -2.68 13.34 -10.44
C ILE A 48 -3.10 13.41 -11.92
N ALA A 49 -4.12 12.64 -12.33
CA ALA A 49 -4.59 12.61 -13.71
C ALA A 49 -5.18 13.96 -14.19
N GLU A 50 -5.49 14.91 -13.30
CA GLU A 50 -5.92 16.26 -13.67
C GLU A 50 -4.79 17.14 -14.24
N ARG A 51 -3.51 16.74 -14.04
CA ARG A 51 -2.32 17.46 -14.50
C ARG A 51 -2.32 18.92 -14.04
N ASP A 52 -2.62 19.15 -12.77
CA ASP A 52 -2.60 20.50 -12.17
C ASP A 52 -1.19 20.96 -11.73
N GLY A 53 -0.20 20.05 -11.78
CA GLY A 53 1.21 20.32 -11.48
C GLY A 53 1.51 20.56 -9.99
N GLY A 54 0.51 20.44 -9.11
CA GLY A 54 0.66 20.67 -7.66
C GLY A 54 0.89 19.40 -6.84
N LEU A 55 0.76 18.22 -7.45
CA LEU A 55 0.76 16.94 -6.76
C LEU A 55 1.67 15.92 -7.44
N GLY A 56 2.80 15.59 -6.81
CA GLY A 56 3.74 14.61 -7.34
C GLY A 56 4.83 14.21 -6.35
N LEU A 57 5.69 13.27 -6.77
CA LEU A 57 6.86 12.88 -5.98
C LEU A 57 7.90 14.00 -5.97
N LYS A 58 8.60 14.14 -4.83
CA LYS A 58 9.75 15.05 -4.65
C LYS A 58 11.09 14.42 -5.02
N PHE A 59 11.06 13.18 -5.51
CA PHE A 59 12.22 12.39 -5.90
C PHE A 59 11.84 11.55 -7.13
N PRO A 60 12.83 11.03 -7.89
CA PRO A 60 12.56 10.17 -9.04
C PRO A 60 11.86 8.87 -8.64
N GLY A 61 10.92 8.40 -9.47
CA GLY A 61 10.16 7.19 -9.20
C GLY A 61 8.89 7.08 -10.04
N PHE A 62 8.04 6.12 -9.72
CA PHE A 62 6.78 5.90 -10.40
C PHE A 62 5.63 5.89 -9.40
N ILE A 63 4.48 6.39 -9.83
CA ILE A 63 3.20 6.15 -9.17
C ILE A 63 2.31 5.34 -10.09
N ILE A 64 1.86 4.20 -9.59
CA ILE A 64 0.90 3.31 -10.21
C ILE A 64 -0.42 3.52 -9.50
N SER A 65 -1.40 4.07 -10.21
CA SER A 65 -2.70 4.40 -9.64
C SER A 65 -3.74 3.41 -10.10
N ILE A 66 -4.46 2.89 -9.11
CA ILE A 66 -5.47 1.86 -9.24
C ILE A 66 -6.79 2.47 -8.77
N GLU A 67 -7.86 2.17 -9.49
CA GLU A 67 -9.23 2.55 -9.13
C GLU A 67 -10.15 1.36 -9.25
N LYS A 68 -11.39 1.49 -8.76
CA LYS A 68 -12.39 0.42 -8.79
C LYS A 68 -13.68 0.91 -9.44
N ALA A 69 -14.11 0.20 -10.48
CA ALA A 69 -15.27 0.54 -11.29
C ALA A 69 -16.08 -0.71 -11.64
N TYR A 70 -17.30 -0.54 -12.11
CA TYR A 70 -18.13 -1.66 -12.57
C TYR A 70 -17.50 -2.33 -13.80
N ARG A 71 -17.50 -3.67 -13.85
CA ARG A 71 -16.86 -4.44 -14.95
C ARG A 71 -17.33 -3.97 -16.33
N GLU A 72 -18.63 -3.76 -16.50
CA GLU A 72 -19.24 -3.32 -17.76
C GLU A 72 -18.83 -1.91 -18.20
N LYS A 73 -18.23 -1.11 -17.29
CA LYS A 73 -17.76 0.25 -17.58
C LYS A 73 -16.28 0.33 -17.93
N ILE A 74 -15.49 -0.70 -17.60
CA ILE A 74 -14.04 -0.74 -17.84
C ILE A 74 -13.62 -1.79 -18.88
N ARG A 75 -14.57 -2.60 -19.35
CA ARG A 75 -14.39 -3.58 -20.43
C ARG A 75 -15.18 -3.18 -21.67
N LYS A 76 -14.79 -3.71 -22.84
CA LYS A 76 -15.51 -3.49 -24.11
C LYS A 76 -16.96 -3.97 -24.05
N LYS A 77 -17.87 -3.31 -24.79
CA LYS A 77 -19.32 -3.63 -24.78
C LYS A 77 -19.70 -5.05 -25.22
N ASP A 78 -18.87 -5.69 -26.05
CA ASP A 78 -19.10 -7.08 -26.48
C ASP A 78 -18.68 -8.11 -25.42
N TYR A 79 -18.14 -7.63 -24.30
CA TYR A 79 -17.94 -8.43 -23.10
C TYR A 79 -19.30 -8.87 -22.57
N LYS A 80 -19.65 -10.14 -22.79
CA LYS A 80 -20.83 -10.75 -22.16
C LYS A 80 -20.59 -10.78 -20.66
N LYS A 81 -21.64 -10.55 -19.87
CA LYS A 81 -21.60 -10.59 -18.40
C LYS A 81 -20.98 -11.88 -17.81
N ASN A 82 -20.90 -12.95 -18.60
CA ASN A 82 -20.35 -14.25 -18.25
C ASN A 82 -19.06 -14.62 -19.02
N SER A 83 -18.45 -13.68 -19.74
CA SER A 83 -17.16 -13.93 -20.39
C SER A 83 -16.09 -14.06 -19.31
N PRO A 84 -15.20 -15.08 -19.35
CA PRO A 84 -14.16 -15.25 -18.35
C PRO A 84 -13.31 -13.97 -18.24
N ASP A 85 -12.86 -13.68 -17.03
CA ASP A 85 -11.83 -12.67 -16.84
C ASP A 85 -10.55 -13.09 -17.59
N PHE A 86 -9.67 -12.12 -17.87
CA PHE A 86 -8.42 -12.44 -18.55
C PHE A 86 -7.54 -13.32 -17.67
N GLU A 87 -7.64 -13.13 -16.36
CA GLU A 87 -6.96 -13.95 -15.38
C GLU A 87 -7.52 -15.37 -15.24
N SER A 88 -6.63 -16.33 -15.00
CA SER A 88 -6.99 -17.68 -14.56
C SER A 88 -6.39 -17.98 -13.19
N ILE A 89 -7.12 -18.74 -12.37
CA ILE A 89 -6.68 -19.13 -11.03
C ILE A 89 -6.05 -20.50 -11.12
N ASN A 90 -4.80 -20.63 -10.65
CA ASN A 90 -4.14 -21.92 -10.50
C ASN A 90 -4.69 -22.65 -9.26
N ASN A 91 -5.59 -23.61 -9.47
CA ASN A 91 -6.21 -24.35 -8.36
C ASN A 91 -5.22 -25.21 -7.57
N GLU A 92 -4.08 -25.60 -8.15
CA GLU A 92 -3.05 -26.38 -7.45
C GLU A 92 -2.40 -25.56 -6.33
N HIS A 93 -2.37 -24.22 -6.47
CA HIS A 93 -1.83 -23.32 -5.46
C HIS A 93 -2.53 -23.45 -4.11
N PHE A 94 -3.82 -23.83 -4.08
CA PHE A 94 -4.56 -23.97 -2.83
C PHE A 94 -4.21 -25.23 -2.05
N GLN A 95 -3.64 -26.26 -2.67
CA GLN A 95 -3.29 -27.53 -2.02
C GLN A 95 -4.46 -28.13 -1.20
N GLY A 96 -5.70 -27.99 -1.70
CA GLY A 96 -6.91 -28.46 -1.01
C GLY A 96 -7.50 -27.50 0.04
N ASN A 97 -6.89 -26.33 0.28
CA ASN A 97 -7.39 -25.31 1.20
C ASN A 97 -8.64 -24.60 0.66
N THR A 98 -9.81 -25.20 0.92
CA THR A 98 -11.09 -24.70 0.42
C THR A 98 -11.50 -23.33 0.98
N SER A 99 -11.07 -22.99 2.19
CA SER A 99 -11.33 -21.68 2.80
C SER A 99 -10.57 -20.57 2.07
N TYR A 100 -9.30 -20.81 1.75
CA TYR A 100 -8.50 -19.88 0.97
C TYR A 100 -9.06 -19.73 -0.45
N GLN A 101 -9.37 -20.85 -1.11
CA GLN A 101 -9.96 -20.86 -2.44
C GLN A 101 -11.27 -20.05 -2.49
N LYS A 102 -12.20 -20.29 -1.56
CA LYS A 102 -13.45 -19.52 -1.44
C LYS A 102 -13.21 -18.03 -1.22
N SER A 103 -12.21 -17.68 -0.42
CA SER A 103 -11.86 -16.28 -0.18
C SER A 103 -11.40 -15.60 -1.49
N VAL A 104 -10.50 -16.23 -2.24
CA VAL A 104 -10.00 -15.70 -3.52
C VAL A 104 -11.11 -15.59 -4.54
N SER A 105 -11.94 -16.64 -4.72
CA SER A 105 -13.06 -16.59 -5.66
C SER A 105 -14.03 -15.46 -5.33
N ARG A 106 -14.36 -15.26 -4.05
CA ARG A 106 -15.25 -14.19 -3.60
C ARG A 106 -14.69 -12.79 -3.89
N ILE A 107 -13.39 -12.59 -3.71
CA ILE A 107 -12.71 -11.32 -4.01
C ILE A 107 -12.74 -11.05 -5.51
N LEU A 108 -12.41 -12.06 -6.32
CA LEU A 108 -12.30 -11.90 -7.77
C LEU A 108 -13.65 -11.90 -8.50
N ASP A 109 -14.74 -12.38 -7.89
CA ASP A 109 -16.11 -12.37 -8.45
C ASP A 109 -16.90 -11.07 -8.15
N ASP A 110 -16.25 -10.03 -7.59
CA ASP A 110 -16.93 -8.76 -7.34
C ASP A 110 -17.42 -8.11 -8.64
N ARG A 111 -18.67 -7.63 -8.66
CA ARG A 111 -19.28 -6.88 -9.77
C ARG A 111 -18.49 -5.64 -10.16
N LYS A 112 -17.72 -5.07 -9.23
CA LYS A 112 -16.73 -4.03 -9.48
C LYS A 112 -15.36 -4.64 -9.49
N ARG A 113 -14.51 -4.21 -10.42
CA ARG A 113 -13.11 -4.62 -10.49
C ARG A 113 -12.19 -3.43 -10.44
N THR A 114 -11.06 -3.67 -9.82
CA THR A 114 -9.92 -2.76 -9.82
C THR A 114 -9.28 -2.71 -11.20
N PHE A 115 -8.71 -1.58 -11.57
CA PHE A 115 -7.99 -1.39 -12.83
C PHE A 115 -6.91 -0.32 -12.66
N ILE A 116 -5.83 -0.40 -13.45
CA ILE A 116 -4.86 0.69 -13.54
C ILE A 116 -5.55 1.88 -14.19
N SER A 117 -5.63 3.02 -13.52
CA SER A 117 -6.19 4.24 -14.09
C SER A 117 -5.13 5.13 -14.72
N HIS A 118 -3.95 5.24 -14.09
CA HIS A 118 -2.80 5.93 -14.67
C HIS A 118 -1.46 5.45 -14.10
N LEU A 119 -0.43 5.63 -14.93
CA LEU A 119 0.97 5.35 -14.61
C LEU A 119 1.76 6.64 -14.87
N VAL A 120 2.42 7.14 -13.84
CA VAL A 120 3.19 8.39 -13.91
C VAL A 120 4.61 8.12 -13.52
N GLU A 121 5.55 8.54 -14.35
CA GLU A 121 6.97 8.61 -14.01
C GLU A 121 7.31 10.02 -13.54
N TYR A 122 8.11 10.09 -12.49
CA TYR A 122 8.70 11.31 -11.96
C TYR A 122 10.21 11.22 -12.18
N ARG A 123 10.77 12.20 -12.90
CA ARG A 123 12.19 12.23 -13.27
C ARG A 123 12.79 13.61 -13.02
N MET A 124 14.06 13.66 -12.66
CA MET A 124 14.77 14.92 -12.54
C MET A 124 14.95 15.54 -13.93
N ASP A 125 14.46 16.76 -14.13
CA ASP A 125 14.77 17.57 -15.30
C ASP A 125 16.19 18.13 -15.13
N GLN A 126 17.15 17.59 -15.89
CA GLN A 126 18.57 17.96 -15.76
C GLN A 126 18.84 19.44 -16.06
N TYR A 127 17.98 20.11 -16.84
CA TYR A 127 18.17 21.51 -17.21
C TYR A 127 17.54 22.46 -16.20
N LYS A 128 16.44 22.04 -15.56
CA LYS A 128 15.64 22.92 -14.69
C LYS A 128 15.76 22.61 -13.20
N GLY A 129 16.40 21.50 -12.83
CA GLY A 129 16.66 21.13 -11.44
C GLY A 129 15.41 20.80 -10.61
N TYR A 130 14.30 20.43 -11.26
CA TYR A 130 13.08 20.01 -10.59
C TYR A 130 12.58 18.65 -11.09
N ILE A 131 11.72 18.00 -10.30
CA ILE A 131 11.07 16.76 -10.68
C ILE A 131 9.94 17.03 -11.65
N ARG A 132 10.02 16.47 -12.86
CA ARG A 132 9.00 16.53 -13.89
C ARG A 132 8.19 15.23 -13.92
N GLU A 133 6.88 15.38 -14.03
CA GLU A 133 5.95 14.28 -14.29
C GLU A 133 5.87 13.93 -15.78
N ASP A 134 5.80 12.63 -16.08
CA ASP A 134 5.57 12.08 -17.41
C ASP A 134 4.52 10.97 -17.34
N PHE A 135 3.38 11.20 -17.99
CA PHE A 135 2.29 10.23 -18.01
C PHE A 135 2.59 9.15 -19.04
N PHE A 136 2.93 7.97 -18.54
CA PHE A 136 3.11 6.80 -19.39
C PHE A 136 1.77 6.20 -19.84
N TYR A 137 0.77 6.29 -18.96
CA TYR A 137 -0.59 5.86 -19.23
C TYR A 137 -1.59 6.69 -18.43
N ASN A 138 -2.73 7.05 -19.03
CA ASN A 138 -3.81 7.74 -18.34
C ASN A 138 -5.16 7.42 -19.00
N ALA A 139 -6.02 6.69 -18.30
CA ALA A 139 -7.38 6.35 -18.72
C ALA A 139 -8.30 7.57 -18.82
N TYR A 140 -7.95 8.69 -18.20
CA TYR A 140 -8.69 9.95 -18.24
C TYR A 140 -8.23 10.90 -19.34
N ASP A 141 -7.22 10.53 -20.13
CA ASP A 141 -6.74 11.38 -21.22
C ASP A 141 -7.84 11.58 -22.29
N LYS A 142 -7.84 12.73 -22.95
CA LYS A 142 -8.89 13.10 -23.93
C LYS A 142 -8.94 12.12 -25.10
N CYS A 143 -7.78 11.56 -25.46
CA CYS A 143 -7.62 10.64 -26.58
C CYS A 143 -8.09 9.21 -26.27
N PHE A 144 -8.38 8.89 -25.01
CA PHE A 144 -8.83 7.55 -24.63
C PHE A 144 -10.32 7.40 -24.98
N ASP A 145 -10.72 6.45 -25.85
CA ASP A 145 -12.14 6.24 -26.17
C ASP A 145 -12.69 4.97 -25.49
N THR A 146 -13.48 5.18 -24.44
CA THR A 146 -14.12 4.12 -23.65
C THR A 146 -15.14 3.29 -24.42
N LYS A 147 -15.59 3.75 -25.59
CA LYS A 147 -16.51 2.98 -26.44
C LYS A 147 -15.77 1.90 -27.24
N THR A 148 -14.50 2.12 -27.52
CA THR A 148 -13.69 1.30 -28.43
C THR A 148 -12.50 0.65 -27.72
N GLU A 149 -12.17 1.07 -26.50
CA GLU A 149 -11.03 0.57 -25.74
C GLU A 149 -11.46 -0.21 -24.49
N ASP A 150 -10.72 -1.28 -24.18
CA ASP A 150 -10.82 -2.02 -22.92
C ASP A 150 -9.79 -1.44 -21.95
N VAL A 151 -10.26 -0.68 -20.96
CA VAL A 151 -9.39 0.04 -20.00
C VAL A 151 -8.62 -0.94 -19.14
N TYR A 152 -9.30 -2.01 -18.71
CA TYR A 152 -8.71 -3.06 -17.89
C TYR A 152 -7.53 -3.73 -18.62
N LEU A 153 -7.76 -4.20 -19.85
CA LEU A 153 -6.71 -4.82 -20.66
C LEU A 153 -5.60 -3.83 -21.02
N LYS A 154 -5.94 -2.57 -21.35
CA LYS A 154 -4.92 -1.58 -21.70
C LYS A 154 -4.03 -1.22 -20.51
N GLY A 155 -4.58 -1.14 -19.30
CA GLY A 155 -3.81 -1.02 -18.07
C GLY A 155 -2.86 -2.20 -17.86
N LEU A 156 -3.34 -3.42 -18.11
CA LEU A 156 -2.54 -4.65 -18.06
C LEU A 156 -1.34 -4.62 -19.00
N LEU A 157 -1.59 -4.31 -20.28
CA LEU A 157 -0.56 -4.21 -21.32
C LEU A 157 0.46 -3.11 -21.00
N LYS A 158 0.01 -1.99 -20.41
CA LYS A 158 0.91 -0.93 -19.98
C LYS A 158 1.81 -1.33 -18.81
N LEU A 159 1.39 -2.24 -17.93
CA LEU A 159 2.31 -2.81 -16.94
C LEU A 159 3.40 -3.67 -17.59
N ASP A 160 3.10 -4.40 -18.67
CA ASP A 160 4.14 -5.14 -19.40
C ASP A 160 5.16 -4.20 -20.03
N GLU A 161 4.70 -3.09 -20.62
CA GLU A 161 5.62 -2.07 -21.18
C GLU A 161 6.39 -1.30 -20.09
N LEU A 162 5.84 -1.13 -18.88
CA LEU A 162 6.50 -0.47 -17.75
C LEU A 162 7.83 -1.14 -17.40
N ARG A 163 7.90 -2.48 -17.50
CA ARG A 163 9.14 -3.21 -17.32
C ARG A 163 10.24 -2.69 -18.23
N ASN A 164 9.97 -2.60 -19.53
CA ASN A 164 10.97 -2.12 -20.51
C ASN A 164 11.42 -0.70 -20.17
N ARG A 165 10.48 0.17 -19.77
CA ARG A 165 10.79 1.55 -19.39
C ARG A 165 11.71 1.63 -18.17
N ILE A 166 11.46 0.82 -17.14
CA ILE A 166 12.31 0.74 -15.94
C ILE A 166 13.72 0.23 -16.31
N PHE A 167 13.82 -0.81 -17.14
CA PHE A 167 15.11 -1.36 -17.59
C PHE A 167 15.92 -0.35 -18.41
N MET A 168 15.27 0.46 -19.25
CA MET A 168 15.94 1.52 -20.01
C MET A 168 16.49 2.61 -19.07
N ASN A 169 15.69 3.11 -18.13
CA ASN A 169 16.13 4.11 -17.16
C ASN A 169 17.32 3.63 -16.32
N ASP A 170 17.31 2.35 -15.94
CA ASP A 170 18.41 1.72 -15.21
C ASP A 170 19.70 1.65 -16.04
N SER A 171 19.60 1.42 -17.36
CA SER A 171 20.77 1.37 -18.23
C SER A 171 21.48 2.72 -18.38
N GLU A 172 20.74 3.83 -18.34
CA GLU A 172 21.28 5.19 -18.40
C GLU A 172 21.88 5.61 -17.06
N THR A 173 21.19 5.25 -15.97
CA THR A 173 21.61 5.53 -14.61
C THR A 173 21.23 4.31 -13.75
N PRO A 174 22.20 3.52 -13.20
CA PRO A 174 21.94 2.24 -12.52
C PRO A 174 21.36 2.34 -11.12
N TYR A 175 20.28 1.60 -10.81
CA TYR A 175 19.58 1.65 -9.51
C TYR A 175 20.42 0.95 -8.46
N THR A 176 20.38 1.44 -7.22
CA THR A 176 21.06 0.76 -6.11
C THR A 176 20.10 -0.07 -5.26
N HIS A 177 18.81 0.26 -5.29
CA HIS A 177 17.75 -0.40 -4.52
C HIS A 177 16.43 -0.35 -5.30
N ILE A 178 15.53 -1.28 -5.04
CA ILE A 178 14.14 -1.26 -5.52
C ILE A 178 13.21 -1.15 -4.31
N PHE A 179 12.32 -0.17 -4.33
CA PHE A 179 11.27 0.03 -3.33
C PHE A 179 9.89 -0.07 -3.95
N LEU A 180 9.08 -0.99 -3.42
CA LEU A 180 7.65 -1.06 -3.69
C LEU A 180 6.88 -0.60 -2.44
N TYR A 181 6.08 0.46 -2.55
CA TYR A 181 5.45 1.12 -1.42
C TYR A 181 3.93 1.23 -1.57
N CYS A 182 3.16 0.75 -0.58
CA CYS A 182 1.70 0.84 -0.60
C CYS A 182 1.15 1.45 0.70
N MET A 183 0.28 2.46 0.57
CA MET A 183 -0.40 3.11 1.71
C MET A 183 -1.73 2.43 2.02
N GLY A 184 -2.25 2.73 3.22
CA GLY A 184 -3.40 2.06 3.81
C GLY A 184 -4.77 2.65 3.48
N TRP A 185 -5.73 2.25 4.30
CA TRP A 185 -7.13 2.63 4.21
C TRP A 185 -7.34 4.11 4.57
N ASN A 186 -8.32 4.76 3.96
CA ASN A 186 -8.65 6.18 4.12
C ASN A 186 -7.50 7.12 3.74
N THR A 187 -6.71 6.74 2.74
CA THR A 187 -5.61 7.53 2.18
C THR A 187 -5.90 7.78 0.70
N ASP A 188 -6.50 8.94 0.39
CA ASP A 188 -6.69 9.36 -1.00
C ASP A 188 -5.36 9.49 -1.75
N GLN A 189 -5.40 9.74 -3.07
CA GLN A 189 -4.17 9.83 -3.85
C GLN A 189 -3.28 11.01 -3.41
N GLN A 190 -3.86 12.13 -3.01
CA GLN A 190 -3.09 13.28 -2.52
C GLN A 190 -2.35 12.93 -1.24
N GLU A 191 -3.07 12.32 -0.30
CA GLU A 191 -2.51 11.92 0.97
C GLU A 191 -1.47 10.81 0.80
N SER A 192 -1.69 9.86 -0.12
CA SER A 192 -0.73 8.81 -0.45
C SER A 192 0.59 9.41 -0.93
N VAL A 193 0.53 10.36 -1.86
CA VAL A 193 1.70 11.08 -2.39
C VAL A 193 2.40 11.88 -1.31
N ARG A 194 1.65 12.59 -0.45
CA ARG A 194 2.22 13.32 0.70
C ARG A 194 2.94 12.37 1.64
N ASN A 195 2.33 11.24 1.97
CA ASN A 195 2.88 10.22 2.85
C ASN A 195 4.15 9.59 2.26
N TYR A 196 4.18 9.29 0.96
CA TYR A 196 5.40 8.87 0.26
C TYR A 196 6.49 9.92 0.35
N ASN A 197 6.16 11.18 0.06
CA ASN A 197 7.10 12.28 0.16
C ASN A 197 7.62 12.47 1.58
N SER A 198 6.76 12.34 2.60
CA SER A 198 7.15 12.50 3.99
C SER A 198 8.11 11.40 4.45
N LEU A 199 7.76 10.13 4.31
CA LEU A 199 8.62 9.05 4.83
C LEU A 199 9.80 8.75 3.93
N PHE A 200 9.60 8.65 2.61
CA PHE A 200 10.68 8.25 1.71
C PHE A 200 11.75 9.33 1.56
N SER A 201 11.39 10.62 1.66
CA SER A 201 12.43 11.67 1.73
C SER A 201 13.24 11.60 3.02
N GLN A 202 12.66 11.14 4.13
CA GLN A 202 13.43 10.91 5.36
C GLN A 202 14.34 9.70 5.21
N ILE A 203 13.93 8.64 4.51
CA ILE A 203 14.81 7.51 4.16
C ILE A 203 15.97 8.02 3.31
N ILE A 204 15.72 8.78 2.23
CA ILE A 204 16.79 9.35 1.39
C ILE A 204 17.75 10.21 2.23
N LYS A 205 17.24 11.04 3.16
CA LYS A 205 18.07 11.89 4.03
C LYS A 205 18.85 11.12 5.09
N ALA A 206 18.29 10.04 5.60
CA ALA A 206 18.91 9.21 6.63
C ALA A 206 20.03 8.32 6.08
N HIS A 207 20.18 8.23 4.75
CA HIS A 207 21.33 7.61 4.11
C HIS A 207 22.60 8.41 4.40
N THR A 208 23.41 7.96 5.36
CA THR A 208 24.65 8.63 5.79
C THR A 208 25.91 8.02 5.19
N GLU A 209 25.82 6.99 4.35
CA GLU A 209 26.98 6.26 3.83
C GLU A 209 27.51 6.84 2.51
N GLY A 210 28.83 6.71 2.29
CA GLY A 210 29.53 7.27 1.12
C GLY A 210 29.21 6.63 -0.24
N ALA A 211 28.35 5.60 -0.27
CA ALA A 211 27.87 4.99 -1.50
C ALA A 211 26.64 5.74 -2.07
N PRO A 212 26.48 5.83 -3.40
CA PRO A 212 25.29 6.44 -3.99
C PRO A 212 23.99 5.71 -3.58
N PHE A 213 23.03 6.43 -3.00
CA PHE A 213 21.67 5.91 -2.81
C PHE A 213 20.75 6.41 -3.92
N ARG A 214 20.47 5.54 -4.89
CA ARG A 214 19.65 5.86 -6.06
C ARG A 214 18.54 4.82 -6.22
N PRO A 215 17.50 4.88 -5.37
CA PRO A 215 16.44 3.88 -5.37
C PRO A 215 15.51 4.04 -6.58
N LEU A 216 15.08 2.91 -7.14
CA LEU A 216 13.84 2.84 -7.92
C LEU A 216 12.68 2.83 -6.94
N PHE A 217 11.93 3.94 -6.87
CA PHE A 217 10.71 4.01 -6.07
C PHE A 217 9.47 3.71 -6.91
N ILE A 218 8.62 2.78 -6.45
CA ILE A 218 7.30 2.47 -7.03
C ILE A 218 6.23 2.64 -5.94
N GLY A 219 5.40 3.68 -6.05
CA GLY A 219 4.26 3.92 -5.15
C GLY A 219 2.94 3.40 -5.72
N ILE A 220 2.15 2.71 -4.90
CA ILE A 220 0.82 2.20 -5.25
C ILE A 220 -0.29 3.03 -4.59
N SER A 221 -1.00 3.81 -5.39
CA SER A 221 -2.25 4.48 -4.99
C SER A 221 -3.44 3.61 -5.38
N TRP A 222 -4.41 3.42 -4.50
CA TRP A 222 -5.57 2.55 -4.73
C TRP A 222 -6.83 3.14 -4.08
N PRO A 223 -8.06 2.69 -4.41
CA PRO A 223 -9.31 3.33 -3.98
C PRO A 223 -9.62 3.00 -2.52
N SER A 224 -8.84 3.59 -1.62
CA SER A 224 -8.76 3.22 -0.22
C SER A 224 -9.74 4.01 0.67
N GLU A 225 -10.58 4.91 0.17
CA GLU A 225 -11.51 5.69 1.02
C GLU A 225 -12.96 5.26 0.81
N TRP A 226 -13.79 5.49 1.83
CA TRP A 226 -15.23 5.32 1.76
C TRP A 226 -15.90 6.53 2.43
N ARG A 227 -16.30 7.53 1.64
CA ARG A 227 -17.12 8.66 2.13
C ARG A 227 -18.58 8.38 1.84
N SER A 228 -19.33 7.94 2.85
CA SER A 228 -20.79 8.06 2.86
C SER A 228 -21.17 9.28 3.70
N GLN A 229 -21.81 10.29 3.10
CA GLN A 229 -22.32 11.48 3.79
C GLN A 229 -23.52 11.17 4.72
N PHE A 230 -24.05 9.95 4.72
CA PHE A 230 -25.33 9.65 5.36
C PHE A 230 -25.24 9.12 6.81
N LEU A 231 -24.07 8.67 7.28
CA LEU A 231 -23.93 8.03 8.59
C LEU A 231 -22.65 8.49 9.31
N GLY A 232 -22.77 9.49 10.19
CA GLY A 232 -21.67 9.87 11.09
C GLY A 232 -21.23 8.71 11.98
N GLY A 233 -19.90 8.53 12.13
CA GLY A 233 -19.27 7.70 13.18
C GLY A 233 -19.36 6.17 13.07
N PHE A 234 -20.45 5.60 12.55
CA PHE A 234 -20.68 4.15 12.49
C PHE A 234 -20.08 3.44 11.25
N ILE A 235 -19.35 4.16 10.40
CA ILE A 235 -18.88 3.70 9.09
C ILE A 235 -17.76 2.63 9.14
N SER A 236 -17.01 2.50 10.24
CA SER A 236 -15.78 1.69 10.21
C SER A 236 -16.01 0.18 10.03
N ALA A 237 -17.11 -0.39 10.54
CA ALA A 237 -17.29 -1.84 10.57
C ALA A 237 -17.82 -2.45 9.26
N ILE A 238 -18.83 -1.82 8.64
CA ILE A 238 -19.50 -2.35 7.44
C ILE A 238 -18.62 -2.15 6.19
N SER A 239 -17.86 -1.06 6.14
CA SER A 239 -16.93 -0.79 5.04
C SER A 239 -15.61 -1.55 5.16
N TYR A 240 -15.24 -2.02 6.37
CA TYR A 240 -14.00 -2.76 6.60
C TYR A 240 -13.90 -3.99 5.71
N GLY A 241 -14.93 -4.85 5.69
CA GLY A 241 -14.91 -6.11 4.92
C GLY A 241 -14.70 -5.87 3.43
N ALA A 242 -15.45 -4.93 2.85
CA ALA A 242 -15.30 -4.56 1.45
C ALA A 242 -13.90 -3.99 1.15
N LYS A 243 -13.32 -3.18 2.05
CA LYS A 243 -11.99 -2.59 1.87
C LYS A 243 -10.86 -3.57 2.07
N ALA A 244 -11.08 -4.56 2.92
CA ALA A 244 -10.26 -5.74 3.10
C ALA A 244 -10.18 -6.57 1.82
N ASP A 245 -11.32 -6.78 1.17
CA ASP A 245 -11.39 -7.46 -0.12
C ASP A 245 -10.78 -6.61 -1.23
N ASP A 246 -11.03 -5.29 -1.27
CA ASP A 246 -10.40 -4.37 -2.23
C ASP A 246 -8.86 -4.42 -2.12
N ALA A 247 -8.32 -4.40 -0.90
CA ALA A 247 -6.87 -4.52 -0.67
C ALA A 247 -6.31 -5.88 -1.12
N ASP A 248 -7.04 -6.97 -0.86
CA ASP A 248 -6.64 -8.27 -1.36
C ASP A 248 -6.75 -8.36 -2.89
N GLU A 249 -7.76 -7.75 -3.52
CA GLU A 249 -7.91 -7.69 -4.98
C GLU A 249 -6.73 -6.96 -5.62
N VAL A 250 -6.35 -5.80 -5.06
CA VAL A 250 -5.18 -5.02 -5.49
C VAL A 250 -3.89 -5.83 -5.34
N GLY A 251 -3.76 -6.52 -4.21
CA GLY A 251 -2.62 -7.40 -3.92
C GLY A 251 -2.53 -8.57 -4.89
N LEU A 252 -3.63 -9.30 -5.10
CA LEU A 252 -3.77 -10.49 -5.94
C LEU A 252 -3.46 -10.20 -7.41
N MET A 253 -3.98 -9.10 -7.94
CA MET A 253 -3.95 -8.80 -9.37
C MET A 253 -2.76 -7.91 -9.74
N TRP A 254 -2.77 -6.68 -9.24
CA TRP A 254 -1.91 -5.63 -9.78
C TRP A 254 -0.53 -5.64 -9.14
N VAL A 255 -0.51 -5.66 -7.80
CA VAL A 255 0.76 -5.61 -7.06
C VAL A 255 1.50 -6.94 -7.19
N ASN A 256 0.80 -8.08 -7.26
CA ASN A 256 1.37 -9.37 -7.63
C ASN A 256 2.12 -9.31 -8.97
N LYS A 257 1.46 -8.84 -10.04
CA LYS A 257 2.10 -8.69 -11.36
C LYS A 257 3.28 -7.74 -11.34
N ILE A 258 3.17 -6.59 -10.69
CA ILE A 258 4.26 -5.62 -10.55
C ILE A 258 5.45 -6.28 -9.84
N LEU A 259 5.19 -6.93 -8.70
CA LEU A 259 6.23 -7.54 -7.89
C LEU A 259 6.94 -8.68 -8.63
N TRP A 260 6.21 -9.65 -9.14
CA TRP A 260 6.78 -10.90 -9.67
C TRP A 260 7.14 -10.85 -11.16
N ASN A 261 6.45 -10.05 -11.97
CA ASN A 261 6.71 -9.99 -13.41
C ASN A 261 7.60 -8.80 -13.81
N ILE A 262 7.76 -7.80 -12.93
CA ILE A 262 8.55 -6.59 -13.20
C ILE A 262 9.73 -6.47 -12.25
N LEU A 263 9.48 -6.37 -10.94
CA LEU A 263 10.51 -6.00 -9.97
C LEU A 263 11.45 -7.15 -9.59
N ALA A 264 10.93 -8.36 -9.36
CA ALA A 264 11.75 -9.54 -9.09
C ALA A 264 12.71 -9.89 -10.24
N PRO A 265 12.29 -9.89 -11.53
CA PRO A 265 13.21 -10.02 -12.65
C PRO A 265 14.28 -8.93 -12.70
N LEU A 266 13.94 -7.68 -12.37
CA LEU A 266 14.91 -6.59 -12.31
C LEU A 266 15.94 -6.82 -11.20
N LYS A 267 15.50 -7.19 -10.00
CA LYS A 267 16.40 -7.60 -8.91
C LYS A 267 17.37 -8.67 -9.39
N ARG A 268 16.89 -9.77 -9.98
CA ARG A 268 17.77 -10.87 -10.43
C ARG A 268 18.79 -10.40 -11.47
N ALA A 269 18.36 -9.56 -12.41
CA ALA A 269 19.22 -9.05 -13.47
C ALA A 269 20.30 -8.09 -12.94
N LYS A 270 19.98 -7.29 -11.92
CA LYS A 270 20.84 -6.21 -11.41
C LYS A 270 21.54 -6.53 -10.09
N ARG A 271 21.10 -7.57 -9.40
CA ARG A 271 21.58 -8.00 -8.08
C ARG A 271 21.55 -6.87 -7.04
N ILE A 272 20.43 -6.14 -7.00
CA ILE A 272 20.19 -5.04 -6.06
C ILE A 272 19.03 -5.38 -5.10
N PRO A 273 19.01 -4.85 -3.86
CA PRO A 273 17.97 -5.19 -2.90
C PRO A 273 16.55 -4.82 -3.38
N LEU A 274 15.61 -5.75 -3.23
CA LEU A 274 14.17 -5.52 -3.41
C LEU A 274 13.47 -5.44 -2.05
N ILE A 275 13.02 -4.23 -1.73
CA ILE A 275 12.40 -3.87 -0.46
C ILE A 275 10.94 -3.53 -0.70
N VAL A 276 10.05 -4.25 -0.01
CA VAL A 276 8.60 -4.12 -0.12
C VAL A 276 8.06 -3.55 1.19
N VAL A 277 7.37 -2.41 1.13
CA VAL A 277 6.85 -1.74 2.31
C VAL A 277 5.37 -1.46 2.16
N GLY A 278 4.60 -1.82 3.19
CA GLY A 278 3.18 -1.51 3.26
C GLY A 278 2.80 -0.92 4.61
N HIS A 279 1.93 0.08 4.61
CA HIS A 279 1.37 0.64 5.85
C HIS A 279 -0.12 0.28 5.98
N SER A 280 -0.57 -0.15 7.17
CA SER A 280 -1.99 -0.45 7.42
C SER A 280 -2.53 -1.45 6.38
N PHE A 281 -3.60 -1.13 5.64
CA PHE A 281 -4.10 -1.99 4.55
C PHE A 281 -3.11 -2.11 3.37
N GLY A 282 -2.19 -1.17 3.20
CA GLY A 282 -1.08 -1.33 2.26
C GLY A 282 -0.17 -2.50 2.64
N ALA A 283 -0.03 -2.81 3.94
CA ALA A 283 0.66 -4.03 4.39
C ALA A 283 -0.12 -5.29 3.98
N ARG A 284 -1.45 -5.23 4.01
CA ARG A 284 -2.32 -6.31 3.50
C ARG A 284 -2.15 -6.50 1.99
N VAL A 285 -2.15 -5.40 1.22
CA VAL A 285 -1.92 -5.40 -0.24
C VAL A 285 -0.59 -6.08 -0.58
N VAL A 286 0.52 -5.61 0.01
CA VAL A 286 1.85 -6.11 -0.38
C VAL A 286 2.10 -7.53 0.11
N THR A 287 1.63 -7.91 1.31
CA THR A 287 1.73 -9.31 1.75
C THR A 287 0.88 -10.22 0.87
N ARG A 288 -0.34 -9.79 0.49
CA ARG A 288 -1.15 -10.56 -0.46
C ARG A 288 -0.40 -10.78 -1.78
N ALA A 289 0.24 -9.73 -2.32
CA ALA A 289 1.05 -9.85 -3.54
C ALA A 289 2.23 -10.82 -3.39
N VAL A 290 2.95 -10.77 -2.27
CA VAL A 290 4.08 -11.69 -1.97
C VAL A 290 3.61 -13.14 -2.02
N PHE A 291 2.46 -13.45 -1.42
CA PHE A 291 1.92 -14.82 -1.34
C PHE A 291 1.00 -15.22 -2.48
N SER A 292 0.97 -14.45 -3.58
CA SER A 292 0.15 -14.75 -4.77
C SER A 292 0.98 -15.14 -5.99
N ASN A 293 2.29 -15.36 -5.83
CA ASN A 293 3.15 -15.81 -6.91
C ASN A 293 2.64 -17.15 -7.47
N GLY A 294 2.38 -17.21 -8.77
CA GLY A 294 1.84 -18.40 -9.43
C GLY A 294 0.37 -18.75 -9.10
N LEU A 295 -0.32 -17.95 -8.28
CA LEU A 295 -1.74 -18.14 -7.97
C LEU A 295 -2.65 -17.67 -9.11
N ILE A 296 -2.33 -16.51 -9.68
CA ILE A 296 -3.11 -15.89 -10.76
C ILE A 296 -2.22 -15.80 -11.99
N ASP A 297 -2.61 -16.49 -13.06
CA ASP A 297 -2.03 -16.27 -14.37
C ASP A 297 -2.73 -15.09 -15.03
N ILE A 298 -1.94 -14.11 -15.46
CA ILE A 298 -2.42 -12.86 -16.03
C ILE A 298 -1.83 -12.77 -17.44
N PRO A 299 -2.65 -12.84 -18.50
CA PRO A 299 -2.17 -12.88 -19.88
C PRO A 299 -1.22 -11.74 -20.16
N ALA A 300 -0.01 -12.07 -20.61
CA ALA A 300 0.89 -11.10 -21.23
C ALA A 300 0.34 -10.72 -22.61
N GLY A 301 0.57 -9.48 -23.06
CA GLY A 301 0.41 -9.17 -24.48
C GLY A 301 1.22 -10.14 -25.34
N GLU A 302 0.84 -10.36 -26.62
CA GLU A 302 1.32 -11.41 -27.57
C GLU A 302 2.85 -11.61 -27.73
N LYS A 303 3.70 -10.89 -26.99
CA LYS A 303 5.14 -11.14 -26.81
C LYS A 303 5.43 -11.53 -25.36
N GLY A 304 4.88 -12.66 -24.93
CA GLY A 304 5.15 -13.23 -23.61
C GLY A 304 6.61 -13.70 -23.50
N LEU A 305 7.43 -12.96 -22.75
CA LEU A 305 8.65 -13.50 -22.17
C LEU A 305 8.28 -14.73 -21.31
N PRO A 306 9.14 -15.75 -21.21
CA PRO A 306 8.82 -16.99 -20.51
C PRO A 306 8.36 -16.71 -19.08
N ALA A 307 7.39 -17.49 -18.62
CA ALA A 307 6.94 -17.51 -17.24
C ALA A 307 8.16 -17.51 -16.32
N VAL A 308 8.18 -16.57 -15.37
CA VAL A 308 9.25 -16.47 -14.38
C VAL A 308 9.28 -17.81 -13.65
N SER A 309 10.44 -18.47 -13.65
CA SER A 309 10.63 -19.72 -12.89
C SER A 309 10.25 -19.51 -11.43
N GLU A 310 9.75 -20.56 -10.79
CA GLU A 310 9.41 -20.68 -9.36
C GLU A 310 10.63 -20.52 -8.43
N ALA A 311 11.48 -19.52 -8.66
CA ALA A 311 12.64 -19.28 -7.81
C ALA A 311 12.15 -18.77 -6.45
N ALA A 312 12.41 -19.58 -5.41
CA ALA A 312 12.33 -19.15 -4.03
C ALA A 312 13.34 -18.00 -3.78
N GLU A 313 12.96 -17.03 -2.93
CA GLU A 313 13.79 -15.93 -2.38
C GLU A 313 14.09 -14.70 -3.27
N ASP A 314 13.13 -14.30 -4.12
CA ASP A 314 13.28 -13.08 -4.92
C ASP A 314 12.99 -11.77 -4.18
N ILE A 315 12.52 -11.78 -2.94
CA ILE A 315 12.29 -10.55 -2.16
C ILE A 315 13.28 -10.51 -1.00
N ASP A 316 13.98 -9.40 -0.81
CA ASP A 316 14.98 -9.32 0.26
C ASP A 316 14.33 -8.94 1.60
N LEU A 317 13.44 -7.96 1.59
CA LEU A 317 12.82 -7.46 2.81
C LEU A 317 11.36 -7.07 2.57
N VAL A 318 10.47 -7.59 3.41
CA VAL A 318 9.08 -7.13 3.51
C VAL A 318 8.88 -6.46 4.86
N VAL A 319 8.52 -5.16 4.84
CA VAL A 319 8.19 -4.40 6.05
C VAL A 319 6.72 -4.00 6.07
N GLY A 320 5.98 -4.47 7.06
CA GLY A 320 4.61 -4.01 7.30
C GLY A 320 4.55 -3.05 8.49
N LEU A 321 4.32 -1.77 8.21
CA LEU A 321 4.15 -0.74 9.24
C LEU A 321 2.70 -0.74 9.73
N GLN A 322 2.46 -1.05 11.01
CA GLN A 322 1.12 -1.15 11.61
C GLN A 322 0.12 -1.93 10.73
N GLY A 323 0.48 -3.15 10.32
CA GLY A 323 -0.29 -3.90 9.33
C GLY A 323 -1.75 -4.18 9.74
N ALA A 324 -2.70 -3.80 8.88
CA ALA A 324 -4.14 -3.94 9.11
C ALA A 324 -4.70 -5.22 8.46
N PHE A 325 -4.18 -6.37 8.88
CA PHE A 325 -4.68 -7.68 8.51
C PHE A 325 -4.42 -8.68 9.64
N SER A 326 -5.19 -9.76 9.69
CA SER A 326 -5.06 -10.71 10.80
C SER A 326 -3.73 -11.45 10.78
N ILE A 327 -3.06 -11.51 11.94
CA ILE A 327 -1.82 -12.28 12.10
C ILE A 327 -2.01 -13.78 11.83
N ARG A 328 -3.24 -14.28 12.02
CA ARG A 328 -3.65 -15.67 11.75
C ARG A 328 -3.47 -16.09 10.30
N ARG A 329 -3.23 -15.14 9.38
CA ARG A 329 -2.86 -15.48 8.01
C ARG A 329 -1.54 -16.27 7.92
N PHE A 330 -0.63 -16.08 8.88
CA PHE A 330 0.68 -16.77 8.94
C PHE A 330 0.68 -18.03 9.80
N ILE A 331 -0.37 -18.27 10.58
CA ILE A 331 -0.44 -19.41 11.50
C ILE A 331 -1.13 -20.55 10.73
N PRO A 332 -0.46 -21.69 10.46
CA PRO A 332 -1.05 -22.79 9.71
C PRO A 332 -2.39 -23.23 10.30
N GLU A 333 -3.36 -23.47 9.41
CA GLU A 333 -4.71 -23.96 9.75
C GLU A 333 -5.55 -23.03 10.65
N ASP A 334 -5.11 -21.78 10.84
CA ASP A 334 -5.82 -20.79 11.64
C ASP A 334 -6.45 -19.67 10.79
N GLY A 335 -7.51 -19.07 11.34
CA GLY A 335 -8.20 -17.92 10.76
C GLY A 335 -9.26 -18.25 9.71
N LYS A 336 -10.19 -17.31 9.52
CA LYS A 336 -11.37 -17.47 8.64
C LYS A 336 -11.02 -17.53 7.14
N GLU A 337 -9.83 -17.10 6.76
CA GLU A 337 -9.34 -17.11 5.39
C GLU A 337 -8.57 -18.39 5.05
N GLY A 338 -8.42 -19.31 6.00
CA GLY A 338 -7.63 -20.53 5.84
C GLY A 338 -6.13 -20.24 5.74
N SER A 339 -5.57 -19.43 6.63
CA SER A 339 -4.11 -19.22 6.74
C SER A 339 -3.36 -19.10 5.39
N PRO A 340 -3.69 -18.12 4.52
CA PRO A 340 -3.13 -18.05 3.16
C PRO A 340 -1.60 -17.92 3.12
N TYR A 341 -0.96 -17.58 4.25
CA TYR A 341 0.48 -17.41 4.39
C TYR A 341 1.09 -18.46 5.34
N GLY A 342 0.35 -19.51 5.71
CA GLY A 342 0.80 -20.53 6.67
C GLY A 342 2.07 -21.26 6.23
N ASP A 343 2.29 -21.37 4.91
CA ASP A 343 3.48 -22.03 4.34
C ASP A 343 4.64 -21.07 4.05
N PHE A 344 4.67 -19.87 4.65
CA PHE A 344 5.69 -18.88 4.31
C PHE A 344 7.13 -19.38 4.47
N ALA A 345 7.40 -20.18 5.51
CA ALA A 345 8.71 -20.77 5.78
C ALA A 345 9.14 -21.77 4.68
N ARG A 346 8.16 -22.45 4.05
CA ARG A 346 8.39 -23.40 2.95
C ARG A 346 8.55 -22.68 1.62
N ASN A 347 7.70 -21.70 1.34
CA ASN A 347 7.67 -21.00 0.06
C ASN A 347 8.84 -20.03 -0.10
N ARG A 348 9.37 -19.50 1.01
CA ARG A 348 10.54 -18.60 1.06
C ARG A 348 10.50 -17.46 0.05
N TYR A 349 9.32 -16.87 -0.19
CA TYR A 349 9.19 -15.78 -1.15
C TYR A 349 10.01 -14.54 -0.79
N ALA A 350 10.24 -14.31 0.51
CA ALA A 350 11.09 -13.26 1.02
C ALA A 350 12.13 -13.79 2.01
N LYS A 351 13.33 -13.18 2.01
CA LYS A 351 14.40 -13.50 2.96
C LYS A 351 14.07 -13.03 4.38
N LYS A 352 13.30 -11.94 4.52
CA LYS A 352 12.84 -11.49 5.83
C LYS A 352 11.50 -10.76 5.80
N PHE A 353 10.68 -11.07 6.79
CA PHE A 353 9.47 -10.33 7.15
C PHE A 353 9.67 -9.60 8.47
N VAL A 354 9.37 -8.30 8.48
CA VAL A 354 9.39 -7.44 9.67
C VAL A 354 8.06 -6.72 9.76
N PHE A 355 7.35 -6.84 10.87
CA PHE A 355 6.10 -6.14 11.12
C PHE A 355 6.20 -5.30 12.38
N THR A 356 5.75 -4.05 12.30
CA THR A 356 5.67 -3.20 13.49
C THR A 356 4.26 -3.19 14.05
N TRP A 357 4.15 -3.12 15.38
CA TRP A 357 2.93 -2.82 16.09
C TRP A 357 3.14 -1.64 17.05
N SER A 358 2.04 -1.06 17.53
CA SER A 358 2.09 0.00 18.56
C SER A 358 0.88 -0.10 19.49
N GLU A 359 1.09 0.14 20.79
CA GLU A 359 0.01 0.23 21.77
C GLU A 359 -0.90 1.45 21.55
N HIS A 360 -0.40 2.46 20.85
CA HIS A 360 -1.13 3.68 20.52
C HIS A 360 -1.95 3.56 19.22
N ASP A 361 -2.06 2.36 18.63
CA ASP A 361 -2.92 2.12 17.48
C ASP A 361 -4.40 2.00 17.90
N PHE A 362 -5.14 3.09 17.73
CA PHE A 362 -6.56 3.16 18.07
C PHE A 362 -7.48 2.44 17.05
N ALA A 363 -6.99 2.08 15.86
CA ALA A 363 -7.77 1.38 14.84
C ALA A 363 -8.04 -0.08 15.22
N ASN A 364 -7.07 -0.72 15.88
CA ASN A 364 -7.08 -2.15 16.13
C ASN A 364 -8.11 -2.62 17.18
N PRO A 365 -8.34 -1.90 18.29
CA PRO A 365 -9.40 -2.26 19.23
C PRO A 365 -10.80 -2.22 18.58
N ILE A 366 -11.05 -1.22 17.73
CA ILE A 366 -12.30 -1.09 16.98
C ILE A 366 -12.45 -2.26 16.00
N ALA A 367 -11.41 -2.53 15.20
CA ALA A 367 -11.43 -3.64 14.26
C ALA A 367 -11.65 -5.00 14.97
N LYS A 368 -11.00 -5.24 16.12
CA LYS A 368 -11.17 -6.46 16.90
C LYS A 368 -12.61 -6.63 17.39
N PHE A 369 -13.21 -5.56 17.92
CA PHE A 369 -14.59 -5.58 18.39
C PHE A 369 -15.59 -5.95 17.28
N PHE A 370 -15.41 -5.40 16.07
CA PHE A 370 -16.36 -5.59 14.98
C PHE A 370 -16.11 -6.82 14.11
N THR A 371 -14.85 -7.23 13.93
CA THR A 371 -14.48 -8.27 12.95
C THR A 371 -13.90 -9.52 13.62
N GLY A 372 -13.50 -9.41 14.88
CA GLY A 372 -12.72 -10.42 15.59
C GLY A 372 -11.25 -10.50 15.14
N ALA A 373 -10.82 -9.71 14.16
CA ALA A 373 -9.47 -9.77 13.60
C ALA A 373 -8.42 -9.32 14.63
N SER A 374 -7.46 -10.19 14.92
CA SER A 374 -6.23 -9.84 15.63
C SER A 374 -5.23 -9.29 14.62
N HIS A 375 -5.24 -7.97 14.40
CA HIS A 375 -4.35 -7.33 13.43
C HIS A 375 -2.89 -7.38 13.86
N ILE A 376 -2.00 -7.73 12.93
CA ILE A 376 -0.56 -7.83 13.19
C ILE A 376 0.06 -6.49 13.65
N GLY A 377 -0.52 -5.36 13.24
CA GLY A 377 -0.07 -4.02 13.64
C GLY A 377 -0.54 -3.54 15.01
N GLY A 378 -1.28 -4.37 15.77
CA GLY A 378 -1.87 -3.98 17.04
C GLY A 378 -1.62 -4.96 18.17
N ARG A 379 -1.93 -4.51 19.39
CA ARG A 379 -1.78 -5.28 20.63
C ARG A 379 -2.36 -6.69 20.56
N TYR A 380 -3.57 -6.86 20.01
CA TYR A 380 -4.19 -8.19 19.92
C TYR A 380 -3.50 -9.13 18.92
N GLY A 381 -2.80 -8.61 17.91
CA GLY A 381 -1.97 -9.43 17.02
C GLY A 381 -0.68 -9.84 17.72
N HIS A 382 -0.06 -8.91 18.44
CA HIS A 382 1.11 -9.17 19.28
C HIS A 382 0.82 -10.20 20.38
N GLU A 383 -0.31 -10.08 21.09
CA GLU A 383 -0.72 -11.06 22.10
C GLU A 383 -0.88 -12.47 21.52
N VAL A 384 -1.38 -12.58 20.28
CA VAL A 384 -1.46 -13.86 19.57
C VAL A 384 -0.08 -14.34 19.14
N SER A 385 0.83 -13.48 18.65
CA SER A 385 2.17 -13.93 18.25
C SER A 385 3.00 -14.46 19.41
N LEU A 386 2.79 -13.96 20.63
CA LEU A 386 3.47 -14.47 21.83
C LEU A 386 3.19 -15.95 22.11
N ASP A 387 2.02 -16.45 21.68
CA ASP A 387 1.64 -17.86 21.83
C ASP A 387 2.18 -18.74 20.66
N HIS A 388 2.88 -18.14 19.68
CA HIS A 388 3.41 -18.79 18.46
C HIS A 388 4.88 -18.43 18.19
N GLN A 389 5.74 -18.58 19.21
CA GLN A 389 7.17 -18.25 19.11
C GLN A 389 7.97 -19.15 18.16
N ASP A 390 7.40 -20.29 17.76
CA ASP A 390 7.89 -21.12 16.66
C ASP A 390 7.84 -20.39 15.31
N ILE A 391 6.94 -19.42 15.14
CA ILE A 391 6.78 -18.60 13.93
C ILE A 391 7.36 -17.18 14.11
N PHE A 392 7.17 -16.60 15.30
CA PHE A 392 7.44 -15.18 15.55
C PHE A 392 8.56 -14.94 16.55
N ASN A 393 9.44 -14.00 16.23
CA ASN A 393 10.37 -13.40 17.19
C ASN A 393 9.91 -11.99 17.55
N HIS A 394 10.20 -11.55 18.77
CA HIS A 394 9.68 -10.30 19.33
C HIS A 394 10.81 -9.35 19.72
N TYR A 395 10.64 -8.09 19.33
CA TYR A 395 11.64 -7.04 19.52
C TYR A 395 10.98 -5.76 20.00
N THR A 396 11.74 -4.93 20.70
CA THR A 396 11.32 -3.58 21.08
C THR A 396 12.34 -2.55 20.63
N ILE A 397 11.86 -1.36 20.27
CA ILE A 397 12.68 -0.25 19.84
C ILE A 397 13.00 0.64 21.04
N GLU A 398 14.29 0.73 21.37
CA GLU A 398 14.79 1.79 22.24
C GLU A 398 15.12 3.03 21.42
N VAL A 399 14.75 4.18 21.98
CA VAL A 399 14.96 5.48 21.35
C VAL A 399 15.94 6.32 22.15
N LYS A 400 16.62 7.25 21.47
CA LYS A 400 17.37 8.31 22.16
C LYS A 400 16.36 9.32 22.70
N GLU A 401 16.26 9.46 24.01
CA GLU A 401 15.42 10.48 24.63
C GLU A 401 15.92 11.88 24.26
N ASP A 402 15.02 12.68 23.69
CA ASP A 402 15.20 14.12 23.58
C ASP A 402 13.89 14.78 24.02
N ALA A 403 13.93 15.47 25.15
CA ALA A 403 12.76 16.00 25.84
C ALA A 403 11.96 17.04 25.01
N CYS A 404 12.53 17.53 23.91
CA CYS A 404 11.96 18.62 23.12
C CYS A 404 11.71 18.25 21.65
N ASN A 405 11.99 17.02 21.20
CA ASN A 405 12.01 16.70 19.77
C ASN A 405 11.00 15.63 19.35
N TYR A 406 10.16 15.96 18.35
CA TYR A 406 9.32 14.97 17.66
C TYR A 406 10.16 14.03 16.79
N ASP A 407 11.41 14.40 16.48
CA ASP A 407 12.36 13.62 15.68
C ASP A 407 13.19 12.69 16.57
N VAL A 408 12.51 11.71 17.14
CA VAL A 408 13.12 10.66 17.95
C VAL A 408 13.90 9.70 17.03
N THR A 409 15.14 9.35 17.38
CA THR A 409 15.97 8.41 16.61
C THR A 409 16.10 7.07 17.32
N VAL A 410 16.20 5.98 16.56
CA VAL A 410 16.42 4.64 17.14
C VAL A 410 17.81 4.58 17.75
N ARG A 411 17.88 4.22 19.02
CA ARG A 411 19.12 3.92 19.73
C ARG A 411 19.53 2.47 19.45
N GLU A 412 18.62 1.55 19.70
CA GLU A 412 18.85 0.11 19.62
C GLU A 412 17.53 -0.61 19.37
N ILE A 413 17.62 -1.79 18.76
CA ILE A 413 16.50 -2.74 18.64
C ILE A 413 16.94 -3.99 19.37
N GLN A 414 16.25 -4.31 20.45
CA GLN A 414 16.59 -5.41 21.33
C GLN A 414 15.45 -6.42 21.40
N ARG A 415 15.76 -7.59 21.95
CA ARG A 415 14.77 -8.62 22.27
C ARG A 415 13.71 -8.07 23.21
N GLU A 416 12.45 -8.31 22.91
CA GLU A 416 11.37 -8.02 23.86
C GLU A 416 11.47 -9.02 25.02
N MET A 417 11.40 -8.52 26.25
CA MET A 417 11.44 -9.34 27.46
C MET A 417 10.04 -9.43 28.06
N GLY A 418 9.59 -10.62 28.46
CA GLY A 418 8.29 -10.80 29.10
C GLY A 418 8.01 -12.24 29.51
N GLY A 419 7.13 -12.45 30.49
CA GLY A 419 6.88 -13.79 31.09
C GLY A 419 6.31 -14.84 30.14
N LYS A 420 5.78 -14.45 28.96
CA LYS A 420 5.37 -15.38 27.91
C LYS A 420 6.50 -15.76 26.96
N ILE A 421 7.55 -14.95 26.89
CA ILE A 421 8.65 -15.11 25.95
C ILE A 421 9.65 -16.13 26.51
N LYS A 422 10.02 -17.11 25.69
CA LYS A 422 11.02 -18.11 26.02
C LYS A 422 12.37 -17.64 25.50
N ASP A 423 13.28 -17.28 26.41
CA ASP A 423 14.59 -16.73 26.07
C ASP A 423 15.41 -17.62 25.11
N GLU A 424 15.24 -18.93 25.18
CA GLU A 424 15.96 -19.92 24.36
C GLU A 424 15.54 -19.89 22.88
N GLU A 425 14.33 -19.39 22.56
CA GLU A 425 13.78 -19.36 21.20
C GLU A 425 14.01 -18.01 20.49
N GLN A 426 14.47 -16.98 21.23
CA GLN A 426 14.67 -15.63 20.68
C GLN A 426 16.08 -15.38 20.15
N LEU A 427 16.15 -15.09 18.86
CA LEU A 427 17.36 -14.64 18.18
C LEU A 427 17.63 -13.16 18.45
N GLY A 428 18.91 -12.78 18.50
CA GLY A 428 19.30 -11.37 18.49
C GLY A 428 18.77 -10.65 17.25
N TRP A 429 18.54 -9.34 17.33
CA TRP A 429 17.91 -8.58 16.23
C TRP A 429 18.62 -8.78 14.89
N ASN A 430 19.94 -8.56 14.83
CA ASN A 430 20.73 -8.72 13.61
C ASN A 430 20.79 -10.19 13.13
N GLU A 431 20.83 -11.15 14.07
CA GLU A 431 20.83 -12.58 13.77
C GLU A 431 19.51 -13.00 13.12
N SER A 432 18.39 -12.43 13.56
CA SER A 432 17.05 -12.76 13.07
C SER A 432 16.87 -12.63 11.56
N PHE A 433 17.67 -11.79 10.89
CA PHE A 433 17.62 -11.62 9.44
C PHE A 433 18.18 -12.82 8.67
N ARG A 434 18.91 -13.73 9.33
CA ARG A 434 19.40 -15.00 8.76
C ARG A 434 18.36 -16.12 8.78
N HIS A 435 17.20 -15.85 9.37
CA HIS A 435 16.14 -16.82 9.63
C HIS A 435 14.86 -16.45 8.85
N PRO A 436 14.78 -16.77 7.55
CA PRO A 436 13.61 -16.49 6.72
C PRO A 436 12.35 -17.23 7.19
N GLU A 437 12.52 -18.33 7.94
CA GLU A 437 11.45 -19.09 8.58
C GLU A 437 10.84 -18.40 9.81
N LYS A 438 11.44 -17.30 10.29
CA LYS A 438 10.94 -16.52 11.44
C LYS A 438 10.51 -15.12 11.03
N ILE A 439 9.34 -14.70 11.50
CA ILE A 439 8.82 -13.35 11.30
C ILE A 439 9.21 -12.48 12.50
N SER A 440 9.77 -11.29 12.25
CA SER A 440 10.09 -10.34 13.34
C SER A 440 8.89 -9.42 13.61
N ILE A 441 8.34 -9.49 14.83
CA ILE A 441 7.32 -8.58 15.36
C ILE A 441 8.04 -7.54 16.23
N VAL A 442 7.91 -6.27 15.88
CA VAL A 442 8.64 -5.17 16.52
C VAL A 442 7.65 -4.23 17.19
N ASP A 443 7.74 -4.09 18.51
CA ASP A 443 7.09 -3.02 19.24
C ASP A 443 7.73 -1.68 18.88
N ALA A 444 6.99 -0.88 18.13
CA ALA A 444 7.38 0.45 17.68
C ALA A 444 6.60 1.54 18.42
N SER A 445 6.03 1.26 19.59
CA SER A 445 5.28 2.24 20.40
C SER A 445 6.10 3.49 20.72
N ALA A 446 7.42 3.34 20.91
CA ALA A 446 8.33 4.46 21.12
C ALA A 446 8.43 5.43 19.92
N LEU A 447 8.21 4.93 18.69
CA LEU A 447 8.28 5.71 17.45
C LEU A 447 6.90 6.16 16.96
N ILE A 448 5.89 5.30 17.12
CA ILE A 448 4.57 5.41 16.49
C ILE A 448 3.52 5.67 17.57
N LYS A 449 3.50 6.90 18.10
CA LYS A 449 2.68 7.29 19.27
C LYS A 449 1.67 8.41 19.06
N ASN A 450 2.01 9.38 18.21
CA ASN A 450 1.23 10.62 18.10
C ASN A 450 0.26 10.58 16.93
N LYS A 451 -0.89 11.25 17.05
CA LYS A 451 -1.74 11.58 15.90
C LYS A 451 -1.26 12.91 15.30
N PRO A 452 -0.69 12.92 14.09
CA PRO A 452 -0.22 14.16 13.47
C PRO A 452 -1.41 15.02 13.06
N TYR A 453 -1.36 16.31 13.41
CA TYR A 453 -2.42 17.26 13.08
C TYR A 453 -2.59 17.38 11.55
N GLY A 454 -3.82 17.22 11.06
CA GLY A 454 -4.16 17.45 9.66
C GLY A 454 -3.70 16.38 8.65
N LYS A 455 -3.18 15.22 9.08
CA LYS A 455 -2.92 14.09 8.16
C LYS A 455 -4.14 13.17 8.06
N GLY A 456 -4.43 12.74 6.83
CA GLY A 456 -5.52 11.83 6.50
C GLY A 456 -5.17 10.41 6.91
N GLY A 457 -5.53 10.04 8.14
CA GLY A 457 -5.20 8.72 8.66
C GLY A 457 -5.76 8.40 10.05
N ASN A 458 -6.76 9.16 10.52
CA ASN A 458 -7.37 9.22 11.88
C ASN A 458 -7.41 7.94 12.76
N ALA A 459 -7.23 6.77 12.16
CA ALA A 459 -7.15 5.45 12.75
C ALA A 459 -5.74 5.08 13.29
N HIS A 460 -4.64 5.47 12.63
CA HIS A 460 -3.26 5.08 12.99
C HIS A 460 -2.39 6.27 13.45
N SER A 461 -1.30 5.97 14.17
CA SER A 461 -0.32 6.95 14.69
C SER A 461 0.73 7.33 13.62
N ASP A 462 1.47 8.44 13.80
CA ASP A 462 2.39 8.97 12.79
C ASP A 462 3.53 7.99 12.49
N ILE A 463 3.56 7.44 11.28
CA ILE A 463 4.66 6.61 10.78
C ILE A 463 5.65 7.40 9.92
N TYR A 464 5.42 8.69 9.69
CA TYR A 464 6.17 9.50 8.73
C TYR A 464 7.28 10.32 9.40
N THR A 465 7.96 9.73 10.39
CA THR A 465 8.98 10.38 11.23
C THR A 465 10.40 9.92 10.88
N PRO A 466 11.45 10.71 11.21
CA PRO A 466 12.84 10.28 11.05
C PRO A 466 13.16 8.99 11.79
N GLY A 467 12.54 8.74 12.95
CA GLY A 467 12.73 7.51 13.71
C GLY A 467 12.29 6.26 12.95
N VAL A 468 11.14 6.32 12.28
CA VAL A 468 10.67 5.22 11.41
C VAL A 468 11.58 5.06 10.19
N ALA A 469 12.07 6.15 9.60
CA ALA A 469 13.05 6.07 8.51
C ALA A 469 14.36 5.41 8.95
N HIS A 470 14.86 5.73 10.15
CA HIS A 470 16.06 5.12 10.72
C HIS A 470 15.84 3.64 11.05
N PHE A 471 14.65 3.27 11.55
CA PHE A 471 14.25 1.87 11.73
C PHE A 471 14.26 1.10 10.40
N LEU A 472 13.68 1.66 9.34
CA LEU A 472 13.69 1.04 8.01
C LEU A 472 15.11 0.86 7.48
N TRP A 473 15.98 1.87 7.64
CA TRP A 473 17.39 1.72 7.30
C TRP A 473 18.07 0.63 8.11
N ASN A 474 17.82 0.55 9.42
CA ASN A 474 18.39 -0.52 10.23
C ASN A 474 18.00 -1.92 9.71
N CYS A 475 16.75 -2.09 9.25
CA CYS A 475 16.32 -3.33 8.59
C CYS A 475 17.05 -3.56 7.25
N ILE A 476 17.23 -2.52 6.44
CA ILE A 476 17.93 -2.59 5.14
C ILE A 476 19.40 -2.98 5.32
N HIS A 477 20.14 -2.31 6.21
CA HIS A 477 21.54 -2.65 6.46
C HIS A 477 21.69 -4.08 6.97
N ASN A 478 20.78 -4.57 7.80
CA ASN A 478 20.82 -5.96 8.27
C ASN A 478 20.62 -6.98 7.14
N ILE A 479 19.72 -6.71 6.19
CA ILE A 479 19.54 -7.62 5.05
C ILE A 479 20.72 -7.57 4.07
N GLU A 480 21.31 -6.38 3.86
CA GLU A 480 22.49 -6.22 2.99
C GLU A 480 23.74 -6.88 3.58
N ASN A 481 23.93 -6.78 4.90
CA ASN A 481 25.04 -7.43 5.61
C ASN A 481 25.02 -8.96 5.55
N ILE A 482 23.88 -9.56 5.23
CA ILE A 482 23.77 -11.00 4.98
C ILE A 482 24.19 -11.33 3.55
N GLN A 483 24.01 -10.43 2.59
CA GLN A 483 24.36 -10.66 1.19
C GLN A 483 25.85 -10.50 0.89
N SER A 484 26.57 -9.73 1.71
CA SER A 484 28.01 -9.49 1.55
C SER A 484 28.90 -10.60 2.12
N ARG A 485 28.32 -11.60 2.79
CA ARG A 485 29.00 -12.81 3.30
C ARG A 485 28.56 -14.03 2.51
#